data_AF-A0A533SMF3-F1
#
_entry.id   AF-A0A533SMF3-F1
#
_cell.length_a   1.000
_cell.length_b   1.000
_cell.length_c   1.000
_cell.angle_alpha   90.00
_cell.angle_beta   90.00
_cell.angle_gamma   90.00
#
_symmetry.space_group_name_H-M   'P 1'
#
loop_
_entity.id
_entity.type
_entity.pdbx_description
1 polymer ?
#
loop_
_entity_poly.entity_id
_entity_poly.type
_entity_poly.pdbx_seq_one_letter_code
_entity_poly.pdbx_strand_id
1 'polypeptide(L)'
;RKAGVKVISYDRLIRGTDAVDYYVTFDSMAVGAQQAQYLIDHATGTGNPLYLYAGAATDNNAFIFFEGAWEKLQPKIADGTFVIKNSSEAVALQGNATLTRDQESKIIGQVTTNWDFTVAKTLAEANLTTAAAADKGTVFILAPNDGTARSIADTFGADKDVKAYFITGQDAEIASVQYIIDGKQSMTVFKDVRTLVQTAIDAAVALLKGTPPVTSGTYNNGKIDVPALQSPVVTVDAANVKSALIDSGYYKADQFTGLK
;
A
#
# COMPACT_ATOMS: atom_id res chain seq x y z
N ARG A 1 9.81 -28.14 -10.54
CA ARG A 1 9.76 -28.69 -11.92
C ARG A 1 10.13 -30.18 -12.02
N LYS A 2 11.23 -30.69 -11.44
CA LYS A 2 11.65 -32.11 -11.57
C LYS A 2 10.58 -33.15 -11.17
N ALA A 3 9.73 -32.83 -10.20
CA ALA A 3 8.64 -33.71 -9.75
C ALA A 3 7.31 -33.54 -10.52
N GLY A 4 7.28 -32.75 -11.61
CA GLY A 4 6.05 -32.49 -12.37
C GLY A 4 5.02 -31.58 -11.68
N VAL A 5 5.30 -31.11 -10.46
CA VAL A 5 4.40 -30.23 -9.68
C VAL A 5 4.39 -28.81 -10.26
N LYS A 6 3.19 -28.28 -10.45
CA LYS A 6 2.91 -26.88 -10.81
C LYS A 6 3.00 -25.97 -9.58
N VAL A 7 3.59 -24.79 -9.75
CA VAL A 7 3.80 -23.82 -8.67
C VAL A 7 3.00 -22.55 -8.95
N ILE A 8 2.03 -22.28 -8.08
CA ILE A 8 1.28 -21.02 -8.06
C ILE A 8 1.84 -20.18 -6.92
N SER A 9 2.46 -19.05 -7.24
CA SER A 9 2.82 -18.04 -6.23
C SER A 9 1.52 -17.35 -5.78
N TYR A 10 1.33 -17.17 -4.48
CA TYR A 10 0.08 -16.64 -3.91
C TYR A 10 0.35 -15.38 -3.10
N ASP A 11 -0.29 -14.28 -3.48
CA ASP A 11 -0.18 -12.92 -2.94
C ASP A 11 1.21 -12.27 -3.06
N ARG A 12 2.28 -12.99 -2.73
CA ARG A 12 3.67 -12.57 -2.90
C ARG A 12 4.36 -13.37 -3.99
N LEU A 13 5.13 -12.69 -4.83
CA LEU A 13 5.86 -13.30 -5.93
C LEU A 13 7.16 -13.97 -5.45
N ILE A 14 7.31 -15.27 -5.71
CA ILE A 14 8.59 -15.98 -5.57
C ILE A 14 9.58 -15.45 -6.61
N ARG A 15 10.76 -15.01 -6.15
CA ARG A 15 11.77 -14.33 -6.97
C ARG A 15 12.97 -15.22 -7.33
N GLY A 16 13.72 -14.79 -8.35
CA GLY A 16 15.04 -15.34 -8.67
C GLY A 16 15.05 -16.73 -9.28
N THR A 17 13.91 -17.23 -9.76
CA THR A 17 13.77 -18.58 -10.31
C THR A 17 12.79 -18.60 -11.50
N ASP A 18 12.99 -19.52 -12.44
CA ASP A 18 12.02 -19.83 -13.50
C ASP A 18 10.98 -20.89 -13.06
N ALA A 19 11.03 -21.34 -11.81
CA ALA A 19 10.21 -22.42 -11.26
C ALA A 19 8.85 -21.96 -10.70
N VAL A 20 8.28 -20.89 -11.27
CA VAL A 20 6.92 -20.40 -10.97
C VAL A 20 6.10 -20.54 -12.25
N ASP A 21 4.92 -21.17 -12.18
CA ASP A 21 4.04 -21.35 -13.32
C ASP A 21 3.03 -20.19 -13.44
N TYR A 22 2.44 -19.76 -12.31
CA TYR A 22 1.44 -18.69 -12.26
C TYR A 22 1.58 -17.85 -10.98
N TYR A 23 1.04 -16.64 -11.01
CA TYR A 23 0.98 -15.74 -9.87
C TYR A 23 -0.46 -15.28 -9.63
N VAL A 24 -1.05 -15.66 -8.49
CA VAL A 24 -2.37 -15.16 -8.07
C VAL A 24 -2.15 -14.01 -7.12
N THR A 25 -2.62 -12.83 -7.48
CA THR A 25 -2.32 -11.58 -6.76
C THR A 25 -3.47 -10.59 -6.87
N PHE A 26 -3.46 -9.56 -6.03
CA PHE A 26 -4.17 -8.32 -6.33
C PHE A 26 -3.33 -7.46 -7.29
N ASP A 27 -3.96 -6.47 -7.92
CA ASP A 27 -3.22 -5.43 -8.63
C ASP A 27 -2.46 -4.53 -7.64
N SER A 28 -1.24 -4.96 -7.29
CA SER A 28 -0.40 -4.27 -6.30
C SER A 28 0.03 -2.88 -6.78
N MET A 29 0.18 -2.65 -8.09
CA MET A 29 0.48 -1.31 -8.60
C MET A 29 -0.70 -0.38 -8.33
N ALA A 30 -1.92 -0.87 -8.57
CA ALA A 30 -3.14 -0.12 -8.27
C ALA A 30 -3.29 0.20 -6.78
N VAL A 31 -2.83 -0.66 -5.86
CA VAL A 31 -2.85 -0.36 -4.41
C VAL A 31 -2.05 0.91 -4.12
N GLY A 32 -0.78 0.96 -4.53
CA GLY A 32 0.07 2.13 -4.34
C GLY A 32 -0.49 3.38 -5.01
N ALA A 33 -0.94 3.22 -6.26
CA ALA A 33 -1.51 4.33 -7.02
C ALA A 33 -2.78 4.90 -6.37
N GLN A 34 -3.65 4.06 -5.81
CA GLN A 34 -4.86 4.50 -5.09
C GLN A 34 -4.53 5.21 -3.77
N GLN A 35 -3.55 4.70 -3.01
CA GLN A 35 -3.06 5.36 -1.80
C GLN A 35 -2.56 6.77 -2.13
N ALA A 36 -1.68 6.89 -3.13
CA ALA A 36 -1.16 8.18 -3.58
C ALA A 36 -2.27 9.11 -4.11
N GLN A 37 -3.17 8.59 -4.95
CA GLN A 37 -4.26 9.39 -5.53
C GLN A 37 -5.15 9.98 -4.44
N TYR A 38 -5.46 9.21 -3.39
CA TYR A 38 -6.24 9.73 -2.27
C TYR A 38 -5.57 10.94 -1.61
N LEU A 39 -4.24 10.90 -1.39
CA LEU A 39 -3.50 12.05 -0.85
C LEU A 39 -3.55 13.25 -1.80
N ILE A 40 -3.39 13.02 -3.10
CA ILE A 40 -3.43 14.05 -4.15
C ILE A 40 -4.79 14.75 -4.17
N ASP A 41 -5.88 13.99 -4.09
CA ASP A 41 -7.25 14.51 -4.17
C ASP A 41 -7.63 15.37 -2.97
N HIS A 42 -6.93 15.19 -1.84
CA HIS A 42 -7.14 15.96 -0.61
C HIS A 42 -6.12 17.10 -0.44
N ALA A 43 -5.12 17.21 -1.31
CA ALA A 43 -4.16 18.28 -1.27
C ALA A 43 -4.66 19.51 -2.03
N THR A 44 -4.42 20.68 -1.45
CA THR A 44 -4.71 21.97 -2.09
C THR A 44 -3.48 22.87 -2.01
N GLY A 45 -3.28 23.72 -3.01
CA GLY A 45 -2.13 24.63 -3.05
C GLY A 45 -0.79 23.90 -3.17
N THR A 46 0.27 24.52 -2.64
CA THR A 46 1.65 24.03 -2.72
C THR A 46 2.29 23.96 -1.35
N GLY A 47 3.41 23.24 -1.24
CA GLY A 47 4.20 23.15 -0.02
C GLY A 47 3.65 22.17 1.02
N ASN A 48 2.72 21.29 0.66
CA ASN A 48 2.10 20.34 1.59
C ASN A 48 3.15 19.34 2.12
N PRO A 49 3.36 19.22 3.44
CA PRO A 49 4.29 18.25 4.01
C PRO A 49 3.87 16.81 3.70
N LEU A 50 4.74 16.06 3.01
CA LEU A 50 4.54 14.67 2.65
C LEU A 50 5.51 13.77 3.44
N TYR A 51 4.97 12.80 4.16
CA TYR A 51 5.72 11.78 4.87
C TYR A 51 5.49 10.42 4.19
N LEU A 52 6.57 9.80 3.74
CA LEU A 52 6.56 8.52 3.04
C LEU A 52 6.82 7.39 4.04
N TYR A 53 6.10 6.29 3.95
CA TYR A 53 6.39 5.06 4.67
C TYR A 53 6.21 3.86 3.71
N ALA A 54 7.07 2.86 3.87
CA ALA A 54 7.09 1.70 2.99
C ALA A 54 7.05 0.38 3.78
N GLY A 55 6.75 -0.72 3.07
CA GLY A 55 6.81 -2.07 3.63
C GLY A 55 8.25 -2.59 3.82
N ALA A 56 8.38 -3.87 4.15
CA ALA A 56 9.68 -4.52 4.30
C ALA A 56 10.40 -4.71 2.94
N ALA A 57 11.69 -4.40 2.87
CA ALA A 57 12.50 -4.60 1.65
C ALA A 57 12.69 -6.08 1.26
N THR A 58 12.39 -7.02 2.16
CA THR A 58 12.36 -8.47 1.87
C THR A 58 11.07 -8.89 1.15
N ASP A 59 10.06 -8.02 1.09
CA ASP A 59 8.80 -8.24 0.42
C ASP A 59 8.80 -7.57 -0.96
N ASN A 60 8.52 -8.32 -2.03
CA ASN A 60 8.43 -7.75 -3.37
C ASN A 60 7.28 -6.76 -3.50
N ASN A 61 6.18 -6.99 -2.79
CA ASN A 61 5.00 -6.13 -2.87
C ASN A 61 5.29 -4.74 -2.29
N ALA A 62 6.19 -4.61 -1.31
CA ALA A 62 6.60 -3.30 -0.78
C ALA A 62 7.18 -2.37 -1.86
N PHE A 63 7.93 -2.94 -2.82
CA PHE A 63 8.41 -2.20 -3.98
C PHE A 63 7.25 -1.87 -4.92
N ILE A 64 6.43 -2.85 -5.30
CA ILE A 64 5.33 -2.59 -6.24
C ILE A 64 4.33 -1.54 -5.70
N PHE A 65 4.03 -1.57 -4.39
CA PHE A 65 3.20 -0.54 -3.76
C PHE A 65 3.88 0.84 -3.79
N PHE A 66 5.17 0.90 -3.47
CA PHE A 66 5.89 2.16 -3.46
C PHE A 66 6.06 2.72 -4.88
N GLU A 67 6.39 1.89 -5.87
CA GLU A 67 6.42 2.22 -7.29
C GLU A 67 5.09 2.81 -7.76
N GLY A 68 3.97 2.11 -7.53
CA GLY A 68 2.64 2.60 -7.91
C GLY A 68 2.26 3.92 -7.25
N ALA A 69 2.65 4.12 -5.99
CA ALA A 69 2.46 5.40 -5.29
C ALA A 69 3.37 6.50 -5.84
N TRP A 70 4.63 6.18 -6.12
CA TRP A 70 5.63 7.11 -6.64
C TRP A 70 5.26 7.66 -8.02
N GLU A 71 4.77 6.81 -8.93
CA GLU A 71 4.30 7.25 -10.26
C GLU A 71 3.22 8.34 -10.20
N LYS A 72 2.42 8.36 -9.12
CA LYS A 72 1.39 9.36 -8.87
C LYS A 72 1.91 10.57 -8.09
N LEU A 73 2.67 10.33 -7.03
CA LEU A 73 3.17 11.39 -6.14
C LEU A 73 4.30 12.20 -6.80
N GLN A 74 5.19 11.58 -7.56
CA GLN A 74 6.38 12.24 -8.09
C GLN A 74 6.06 13.48 -8.93
N PRO A 75 5.10 13.47 -9.87
CA PRO A 75 4.70 14.69 -10.58
C PRO A 75 4.22 15.80 -9.64
N LYS A 76 3.56 15.45 -8.53
CA LYS A 76 3.04 16.37 -7.50
C LYS A 76 4.11 16.84 -6.52
N ILE A 77 5.20 16.11 -6.40
CA ILE A 77 6.40 16.59 -5.70
C ILE A 77 7.15 17.56 -6.61
N ALA A 78 7.29 17.22 -7.89
CA ALA A 78 8.00 18.04 -8.88
C ALA A 78 7.33 19.39 -9.15
N ASP A 79 6.00 19.46 -9.15
CA ASP A 79 5.25 20.71 -9.31
C ASP A 79 5.13 21.54 -8.02
N GLY A 80 5.68 21.04 -6.91
CA GLY A 80 5.68 21.69 -5.61
C GLY A 80 4.38 21.55 -4.81
N THR A 81 3.40 20.77 -5.27
CA THR A 81 2.20 20.43 -4.48
C THR A 81 2.61 19.82 -3.14
N PHE A 82 3.53 18.85 -3.17
CA PHE A 82 4.08 18.17 -1.99
C PHE A 82 5.56 18.44 -1.77
N VAL A 83 5.98 18.40 -0.51
CA VAL A 83 7.39 18.47 -0.10
C VAL A 83 7.69 17.32 0.85
N ILE A 84 8.58 16.41 0.44
CA ILE A 84 8.98 15.25 1.23
C ILE A 84 9.73 15.70 2.49
N LYS A 85 9.35 15.16 3.67
CA LYS A 85 9.92 15.56 4.97
C LYS A 85 10.75 14.50 5.68
N ASN A 86 10.74 13.26 5.21
CA ASN A 86 11.36 12.15 5.95
C ASN A 86 12.23 11.20 5.10
N SER A 87 12.63 11.60 3.89
CA SER A 87 13.59 10.82 3.10
C SER A 87 14.44 11.73 2.23
N SER A 88 15.73 11.80 2.55
CA SER A 88 16.71 12.52 1.73
C SER A 88 16.97 11.82 0.39
N GLU A 89 16.89 10.49 0.35
CA GLU A 89 17.01 9.71 -0.89
C GLU A 89 15.86 10.02 -1.85
N ALA A 90 14.62 10.08 -1.33
CA ALA A 90 13.46 10.44 -2.14
C ALA A 90 13.55 11.89 -2.64
N VAL A 91 14.00 12.83 -1.81
CA VAL A 91 14.27 14.23 -2.24
C VAL A 91 15.32 14.28 -3.35
N ALA A 92 16.43 13.53 -3.22
CA ALA A 92 17.46 13.47 -4.25
C ALA A 92 16.95 12.88 -5.58
N LEU A 93 15.92 12.03 -5.51
CA LEU A 93 15.31 11.35 -6.65
C LEU A 93 14.00 12.01 -7.12
N GLN A 94 13.56 13.12 -6.52
CA GLN A 94 12.23 13.70 -6.79
C GLN A 94 12.03 14.22 -8.22
N GLY A 95 13.11 14.36 -9.01
CA GLY A 95 13.05 14.67 -10.44
C GLY A 95 12.88 13.44 -11.35
N ASN A 96 12.92 12.22 -10.80
CA ASN A 96 12.89 10.97 -11.56
C ASN A 96 11.51 10.30 -11.42
N ALA A 97 10.72 10.32 -12.50
CA ALA A 97 9.40 9.70 -12.53
C ALA A 97 9.45 8.17 -12.37
N THR A 98 10.46 7.53 -12.96
CA THR A 98 10.67 6.07 -12.89
C THR A 98 11.95 5.79 -12.13
N LEU A 99 11.86 4.97 -11.08
CA LEU A 99 13.00 4.57 -10.27
C LEU A 99 13.48 3.18 -10.69
N THR A 100 14.79 2.96 -10.65
CA THR A 100 15.30 1.59 -10.64
C THR A 100 15.03 0.95 -9.27
N ARG A 101 14.98 -0.38 -9.22
CA ARG A 101 14.81 -1.11 -7.94
C ARG A 101 15.85 -0.73 -6.89
N ASP A 102 17.09 -0.44 -7.30
CA ASP A 102 18.15 -0.04 -6.37
C ASP A 102 17.93 1.37 -5.82
N GLN A 103 17.42 2.30 -6.64
CA GLN A 103 17.04 3.64 -6.19
C GLN A 103 15.86 3.57 -5.22
N GLU A 104 14.84 2.81 -5.57
CA GLU A 104 13.69 2.58 -4.72
C GLU A 104 14.08 1.91 -3.38
N SER A 105 14.98 0.92 -3.42
CA SER A 105 15.46 0.24 -2.22
C SER A 105 16.15 1.19 -1.24
N LYS A 106 16.81 2.26 -1.72
CA LYS A 106 17.42 3.28 -0.84
C LYS A 106 16.36 4.12 -0.14
N ILE A 107 15.31 4.50 -0.87
CA ILE A 107 14.17 5.22 -0.27
C ILE A 107 13.49 4.34 0.76
N ILE A 108 13.08 3.12 0.38
CA ILE A 108 12.46 2.14 1.28
C ILE A 108 13.34 1.90 2.51
N GLY A 109 14.67 1.84 2.36
CA GLY A 109 15.60 1.70 3.48
C GLY A 109 15.51 2.83 4.52
N GLN A 110 15.16 4.05 4.11
CA GLN A 110 14.95 5.18 5.03
C GLN A 110 13.56 5.20 5.65
N VAL A 111 12.54 4.69 4.92
CA VAL A 111 11.13 4.84 5.30
C VAL A 111 10.42 3.52 5.62
N THR A 112 11.16 2.43 5.76
CA THR A 112 10.59 1.10 6.01
C THR A 112 9.92 1.03 7.37
N THR A 113 8.72 0.48 7.37
CA THR A 113 8.00 0.05 8.56
C THR A 113 8.32 -1.39 8.93
N ASN A 114 8.96 -2.14 8.02
CA ASN A 114 9.11 -3.60 8.08
C ASN A 114 7.79 -4.35 8.32
N TRP A 115 6.64 -3.75 7.96
CA TRP A 115 5.31 -4.26 8.30
C TRP A 115 5.08 -4.45 9.80
N ASP A 116 5.81 -3.73 10.64
CA ASP A 116 5.77 -3.85 12.09
C ASP A 116 5.24 -2.55 12.74
N PHE A 117 4.32 -2.72 13.70
CA PHE A 117 3.66 -1.62 14.40
C PHE A 117 4.64 -0.76 15.20
N THR A 118 5.63 -1.39 15.85
CA THR A 118 6.60 -0.70 16.73
C THR A 118 7.63 0.04 15.90
N VAL A 119 8.12 -0.58 14.82
CA VAL A 119 9.02 0.06 13.85
C VAL A 119 8.35 1.27 13.21
N ALA A 120 7.11 1.13 12.74
CA ALA A 120 6.35 2.25 12.16
C ALA A 120 6.17 3.40 13.15
N LYS A 121 5.78 3.10 14.40
CA LYS A 121 5.62 4.10 15.46
C LYS A 121 6.94 4.82 15.76
N THR A 122 8.01 4.06 15.99
CA THR A 122 9.33 4.61 16.33
C THR A 122 9.87 5.51 15.22
N LEU A 123 9.68 5.10 13.97
CA LEU A 123 10.08 5.90 12.81
C LEU A 123 9.24 7.18 12.71
N ALA A 124 7.93 7.13 12.96
CA ALA A 124 7.07 8.31 12.98
C ALA A 124 7.47 9.30 14.10
N GLU A 125 7.78 8.81 15.30
CA GLU A 125 8.27 9.61 16.42
C GLU A 125 9.60 10.31 16.08
N ALA A 126 10.53 9.57 15.45
CA ALA A 126 11.79 10.13 15.00
C ALA A 126 11.60 11.21 13.93
N ASN A 127 10.73 10.96 12.94
CA ASN A 127 10.42 11.91 11.88
C ASN A 127 9.85 13.21 12.46
N LEU A 128 8.87 13.13 13.36
CA LEU A 128 8.26 14.31 14.00
C LEU A 128 9.19 15.05 14.96
N THR A 129 10.14 14.35 15.58
CA THR A 129 11.17 14.95 16.43
C THR A 129 12.11 15.83 15.61
N THR A 130 12.45 15.39 14.39
CA THR A 130 13.33 16.15 13.49
C THR A 130 12.62 17.24 12.69
N ALA A 131 11.31 17.10 12.48
CA ALA A 131 10.51 18.04 11.70
C ALA A 131 10.36 19.40 12.41
N ALA A 132 10.59 20.49 11.67
CA ALA A 132 10.26 21.81 12.17
C ALA A 132 8.74 22.00 12.28
N ALA A 133 8.28 22.96 13.09
CA ALA A 133 6.84 23.27 13.19
C ALA A 133 6.22 23.63 11.83
N ALA A 134 7.00 24.24 10.92
CA ALA A 134 6.58 24.57 9.55
C ALA A 134 6.42 23.34 8.64
N ASP A 135 7.00 22.19 9.01
CA ASP A 135 6.87 20.91 8.31
C ASP A 135 5.73 20.05 8.89
N LYS A 136 4.92 20.65 9.76
CA LYS A 136 3.70 20.08 10.36
C LYS A 136 2.47 20.86 9.85
N GLY A 137 1.44 21.06 10.65
CA GLY A 137 0.18 21.65 10.18
C GLY A 137 -0.74 20.59 9.57
N THR A 138 -1.21 20.79 8.33
CA THR A 138 -1.94 19.77 7.58
C THR A 138 -0.93 18.91 6.82
N VAL A 139 -0.80 17.64 7.18
CA VAL A 139 0.22 16.74 6.62
C VAL A 139 -0.39 15.58 5.83
N PHE A 140 0.38 15.03 4.90
CA PHE A 140 -0.02 13.91 4.04
C PHE A 140 0.94 12.74 4.27
N ILE A 141 0.38 11.56 4.53
CA ILE A 141 1.12 10.41 5.04
C ILE A 141 0.80 9.21 4.14
N LEU A 142 1.77 8.78 3.35
CA LEU A 142 1.70 7.53 2.62
C LEU A 142 2.09 6.39 3.57
N ALA A 143 1.12 5.81 4.28
CA ALA A 143 1.32 4.62 5.08
C ALA A 143 0.99 3.35 4.27
N PRO A 144 1.83 2.30 4.34
CA PRO A 144 1.83 1.24 3.35
C PRO A 144 0.77 0.15 3.62
N ASN A 145 0.32 -0.01 4.87
CA ASN A 145 -0.82 -0.86 5.25
C ASN A 145 -1.52 -0.38 6.53
N ASP A 146 -2.65 -0.99 6.86
CA ASP A 146 -3.53 -0.60 7.97
C ASP A 146 -2.84 -0.65 9.34
N GLY A 147 -2.14 -1.73 9.65
CA GLY A 147 -1.48 -1.86 10.95
C GLY A 147 -0.47 -0.74 11.21
N THR A 148 0.42 -0.51 10.23
CA THR A 148 1.42 0.56 10.33
C THR A 148 0.78 1.95 10.26
N ALA A 149 -0.29 2.12 9.47
CA ALA A 149 -1.05 3.36 9.41
C ALA A 149 -1.60 3.77 10.77
N ARG A 150 -2.17 2.84 11.55
CA ARG A 150 -2.67 3.17 12.90
C ARG A 150 -1.57 3.64 13.84
N SER A 151 -0.42 2.95 13.86
CA SER A 151 0.75 3.37 14.65
C SER A 151 1.24 4.77 14.28
N ILE A 152 1.29 5.06 12.98
CA ILE A 152 1.72 6.36 12.47
C ILE A 152 0.65 7.43 12.79
N ALA A 153 -0.63 7.15 12.57
CA ALA A 153 -1.75 8.04 12.86
C ALA A 153 -1.82 8.42 14.34
N ASP A 154 -1.66 7.47 15.25
CA ASP A 154 -1.65 7.73 16.69
C ASP A 154 -0.50 8.67 17.07
N THR A 155 0.66 8.50 16.43
CA THR A 155 1.84 9.34 16.66
C THR A 155 1.64 10.76 16.13
N PHE A 156 1.18 10.89 14.89
CA PHE A 156 0.91 12.19 14.27
C PHE A 156 -0.25 12.93 14.93
N GLY A 157 -1.29 12.22 15.34
CA GLY A 157 -2.44 12.79 16.06
C GLY A 157 -2.12 13.27 17.47
N ALA A 158 -1.04 12.78 18.08
CA ALA A 158 -0.57 13.24 19.39
C ALA A 158 0.31 14.50 19.30
N ASP A 159 0.84 14.85 18.13
CA ASP A 159 1.70 16.01 17.95
C ASP A 159 0.86 17.31 17.87
N LYS A 160 1.05 18.20 18.83
CA LYS A 160 0.29 19.47 18.95
C LYS A 160 0.42 20.39 17.74
N ASP A 161 1.48 20.26 16.94
CA ASP A 161 1.74 21.12 15.78
C ASP A 161 1.16 20.50 14.49
N VAL A 162 0.77 19.22 14.51
CA VAL A 162 -0.06 18.60 13.47
C VAL A 162 -1.52 19.00 13.73
N LYS A 163 -2.11 19.74 12.81
CA LYS A 163 -3.49 20.25 12.89
C LYS A 163 -4.49 19.34 12.20
N ALA A 164 -4.05 18.66 11.15
CA ALA A 164 -4.79 17.63 10.43
C ALA A 164 -3.81 16.69 9.74
N TYR A 165 -4.22 15.46 9.46
CA TYR A 165 -3.46 14.55 8.63
C TYR A 165 -4.37 13.78 7.68
N PHE A 166 -3.85 13.48 6.49
CA PHE A 166 -4.41 12.49 5.58
C PHE A 166 -3.48 11.28 5.55
N ILE A 167 -3.98 10.10 5.91
CA ILE A 167 -3.18 8.89 6.02
C ILE A 167 -3.84 7.71 5.32
N THR A 168 -3.03 7.02 4.52
CA THR A 168 -3.45 5.86 3.71
C THR A 168 -3.29 4.54 4.46
N GLY A 169 -3.80 3.46 3.87
CA GLY A 169 -3.61 2.09 4.36
C GLY A 169 -4.00 1.07 3.30
N GLN A 170 -3.98 -0.20 3.66
CA GLN A 170 -4.52 -1.31 2.87
C GLN A 170 -4.84 -2.47 3.80
N ASP A 171 -5.68 -3.39 3.30
CA ASP A 171 -6.14 -4.66 3.90
C ASP A 171 -7.54 -4.60 4.52
N ALA A 172 -8.05 -3.41 4.84
CA ALA A 172 -9.32 -3.23 5.56
C ALA A 172 -9.37 -4.07 6.86
N GLU A 173 -8.33 -3.97 7.69
CA GLU A 173 -8.32 -4.57 9.02
C GLU A 173 -9.44 -3.98 9.87
N ILE A 174 -10.13 -4.80 10.67
CA ILE A 174 -11.26 -4.36 11.52
C ILE A 174 -10.92 -3.10 12.33
N ALA A 175 -9.73 -3.05 12.94
CA ALA A 175 -9.30 -1.90 13.72
C ALA A 175 -9.09 -0.63 12.87
N SER A 176 -8.59 -0.76 11.64
CA SER A 176 -8.44 0.37 10.71
C SER A 176 -9.77 0.82 10.12
N VAL A 177 -10.69 -0.12 9.86
CA VAL A 177 -12.07 0.22 9.49
C VAL A 177 -12.75 1.02 10.60
N GLN A 178 -12.55 0.63 11.87
CA GLN A 178 -13.03 1.44 13.00
C GLN A 178 -12.32 2.81 13.05
N TYR A 179 -11.01 2.89 12.81
CA TYR A 179 -10.31 4.19 12.71
C TYR A 179 -10.87 5.06 11.59
N ILE A 180 -11.26 4.50 10.45
CA ILE A 180 -11.90 5.24 9.35
C ILE A 180 -13.26 5.79 9.79
N ILE A 181 -14.08 4.96 10.46
CA ILE A 181 -15.38 5.39 11.01
C ILE A 181 -15.21 6.52 12.04
N ASP A 182 -14.18 6.42 12.88
CA ASP A 182 -13.86 7.39 13.93
C ASP A 182 -13.08 8.63 13.42
N GLY A 183 -12.71 8.68 12.13
CA GLY A 183 -11.96 9.77 11.52
C GLY A 183 -10.47 9.84 11.91
N LYS A 184 -9.88 8.73 12.38
CA LYS A 184 -8.46 8.57 12.76
C LYS A 184 -7.58 7.95 11.67
N GLN A 185 -8.16 7.37 10.63
CA GLN A 185 -7.46 6.94 9.42
C GLN A 185 -8.29 7.39 8.23
N SER A 186 -7.66 7.90 7.17
CA SER A 186 -8.43 8.53 6.08
C SER A 186 -9.00 7.51 5.10
N MET A 187 -8.20 6.51 4.75
CA MET A 187 -8.62 5.45 3.83
C MET A 187 -7.87 4.15 4.07
N THR A 188 -8.39 3.07 3.49
CA THR A 188 -7.71 1.80 3.30
C THR A 188 -8.00 1.29 1.89
N VAL A 189 -7.04 0.63 1.25
CA VAL A 189 -7.31 -0.13 0.03
C VAL A 189 -7.82 -1.52 0.40
N PHE A 190 -9.10 -1.77 0.12
CA PHE A 190 -9.74 -3.07 0.28
C PHE A 190 -9.31 -4.04 -0.82
N LYS A 191 -8.80 -5.19 -0.36
CA LYS A 191 -8.43 -6.34 -1.17
C LYS A 191 -9.32 -7.51 -0.75
N ASP A 192 -10.32 -7.85 -1.56
CA ASP A 192 -11.25 -8.92 -1.20
C ASP A 192 -10.56 -10.29 -1.26
N VAL A 193 -10.10 -10.78 -0.11
CA VAL A 193 -9.38 -12.06 0.00
C VAL A 193 -10.24 -13.24 -0.48
N ARG A 194 -11.58 -13.13 -0.43
CA ARG A 194 -12.48 -14.17 -0.95
C ARG A 194 -12.24 -14.39 -2.45
N THR A 195 -12.08 -13.31 -3.21
CA THR A 195 -11.78 -13.34 -4.65
C THR A 195 -10.41 -13.93 -4.93
N LEU A 196 -9.39 -13.59 -4.13
CA LEU A 196 -8.04 -14.13 -4.29
C LEU A 196 -8.00 -15.64 -4.02
N VAL A 197 -8.66 -16.09 -2.95
CA VAL A 197 -8.79 -17.52 -2.61
C VAL A 197 -9.51 -18.27 -3.72
N GLN A 198 -10.64 -17.76 -4.21
CA GLN A 198 -11.38 -18.42 -5.29
C GLN A 198 -10.55 -18.52 -6.56
N THR A 199 -9.82 -17.46 -6.92
CA THR A 199 -8.93 -17.45 -8.10
C THR A 199 -7.82 -18.48 -7.99
N ALA A 200 -7.24 -18.67 -6.80
CA ALA A 200 -6.23 -19.70 -6.57
C ALA A 200 -6.80 -21.12 -6.66
N ILE A 201 -7.99 -21.36 -6.12
CA ILE A 201 -8.71 -22.64 -6.22
C ILE A 201 -9.00 -22.94 -7.70
N ASP A 202 -9.56 -21.98 -8.44
CA ASP A 202 -9.93 -22.15 -9.84
C ASP A 202 -8.69 -22.43 -10.71
N ALA A 203 -7.58 -21.72 -10.47
CA ALA A 203 -6.31 -21.97 -11.14
C ALA A 203 -5.77 -23.38 -10.83
N ALA A 204 -5.80 -23.80 -9.57
CA ALA A 204 -5.36 -25.14 -9.18
C ALA A 204 -6.24 -26.24 -9.82
N VAL A 205 -7.56 -26.08 -9.80
CA VAL A 205 -8.51 -27.00 -10.44
C VAL A 205 -8.31 -27.07 -11.95
N ALA A 206 -8.08 -25.92 -12.61
CA ALA A 206 -7.79 -25.88 -14.03
C ALA A 206 -6.52 -26.68 -14.36
N LEU A 207 -5.45 -26.51 -13.58
CA LEU A 207 -4.20 -27.25 -13.75
C LEU A 207 -4.38 -28.75 -13.53
N LEU A 208 -5.17 -29.17 -12.54
CA LEU A 208 -5.50 -30.58 -12.31
C LEU A 208 -6.28 -31.20 -13.48
N LYS A 209 -7.07 -30.39 -14.20
CA LYS A 209 -7.81 -30.80 -15.40
C LYS A 209 -6.99 -30.71 -16.69
N GLY A 210 -5.73 -30.28 -16.61
CA GLY A 210 -4.87 -30.09 -17.78
C GLY A 210 -5.20 -28.85 -18.62
N THR A 211 -6.01 -27.92 -18.08
CA THR A 211 -6.39 -26.67 -18.75
C THR A 211 -5.59 -25.48 -18.16
N PRO A 212 -4.91 -24.67 -18.98
CA PRO A 212 -4.24 -23.47 -18.48
C PRO A 212 -5.23 -22.45 -17.87
N PRO A 213 -4.94 -21.89 -16.68
CA PRO A 213 -5.68 -20.75 -16.14
C PRO A 213 -5.61 -19.52 -17.05
N VAL A 214 -6.68 -18.73 -17.07
CA VAL A 214 -6.70 -17.43 -17.78
C VAL A 214 -5.91 -16.41 -16.97
N THR A 215 -5.03 -15.66 -17.63
CA THR A 215 -4.15 -14.67 -17.01
C THR A 215 -4.47 -13.28 -17.56
N SER A 216 -4.27 -12.25 -16.73
CA SER A 216 -4.59 -10.85 -17.02
C SER A 216 -3.36 -9.95 -17.19
N GLY A 217 -2.17 -10.48 -16.94
CA GLY A 217 -0.91 -9.73 -17.01
C GLY A 217 0.28 -10.60 -16.66
N THR A 218 1.42 -9.97 -16.40
CA THR A 218 2.64 -10.64 -15.93
C THR A 218 3.34 -9.81 -14.86
N TYR A 219 4.13 -10.47 -14.00
CA TYR A 219 5.06 -9.80 -13.10
C TYR A 219 6.47 -10.39 -13.27
N ASN A 220 7.46 -9.52 -13.47
CA ASN A 220 8.85 -9.94 -13.56
C ASN A 220 9.38 -10.35 -12.18
N ASN A 221 9.84 -11.59 -12.03
CA ASN A 221 10.38 -12.09 -10.77
C ASN A 221 11.92 -12.02 -10.70
N GLY A 222 12.56 -11.32 -11.64
CA GLY A 222 14.01 -11.24 -11.82
C GLY A 222 14.61 -12.35 -12.69
N LYS A 223 13.81 -13.31 -13.16
CA LYS A 223 14.24 -14.35 -14.11
C LYS A 223 13.27 -14.50 -15.29
N ILE A 224 11.97 -14.48 -15.01
CA ILE A 224 10.91 -14.61 -16.01
C ILE A 224 9.79 -13.64 -15.70
N ASP A 225 9.00 -13.32 -16.73
CA ASP A 225 7.70 -12.67 -16.57
C ASP A 225 6.67 -13.75 -16.24
N VAL A 226 6.27 -13.81 -14.97
CA VAL A 226 5.34 -14.83 -14.48
C VAL A 226 3.91 -14.43 -14.86
N PRO A 227 3.16 -15.30 -15.56
CA PRO A 227 1.76 -15.05 -15.88
C PRO A 227 0.91 -14.86 -14.63
N ALA A 228 0.14 -13.78 -14.58
CA ALA A 228 -0.55 -13.32 -13.39
C ALA A 228 -2.08 -13.37 -13.55
N LEU A 229 -2.76 -13.74 -12.47
CA LEU A 229 -4.21 -13.67 -12.30
C LEU A 229 -4.47 -12.57 -11.27
N GLN A 230 -4.83 -11.38 -11.75
CA GLN A 230 -4.96 -10.20 -10.90
C GLN A 230 -6.42 -9.98 -10.48
N SER A 231 -6.61 -9.79 -9.18
CA SER A 231 -7.87 -9.33 -8.60
C SER A 231 -7.86 -7.80 -8.44
N PRO A 232 -8.99 -7.11 -8.70
CA PRO A 232 -9.08 -5.67 -8.50
C PRO A 232 -9.02 -5.29 -7.02
N VAL A 233 -8.74 -4.02 -6.75
CA VAL A 233 -8.71 -3.42 -5.41
C VAL A 233 -9.55 -2.15 -5.36
N VAL A 234 -10.09 -1.83 -4.18
CA VAL A 234 -11.06 -0.74 -4.01
C VAL A 234 -10.61 0.18 -2.89
N THR A 235 -10.56 1.48 -3.14
CA THR A 235 -10.36 2.49 -2.08
C THR A 235 -11.60 2.54 -1.20
N VAL A 236 -11.39 2.42 0.11
CA VAL A 236 -12.42 2.51 1.14
C VAL A 236 -12.13 3.65 2.08
N ASP A 237 -13.12 4.53 2.26
CA ASP A 237 -13.10 5.66 3.18
C ASP A 237 -14.44 5.75 3.94
N ALA A 238 -14.62 6.82 4.71
CA ALA A 238 -15.85 7.02 5.49
C ALA A 238 -17.12 7.14 4.62
N ALA A 239 -17.01 7.47 3.33
CA ALA A 239 -18.14 7.64 2.43
C ALA A 239 -18.67 6.31 1.87
N ASN A 240 -17.82 5.29 1.74
CA ASN A 240 -18.20 4.00 1.12
C ASN A 240 -17.92 2.76 1.99
N VAL A 241 -17.41 2.91 3.22
CA VAL A 241 -17.11 1.79 4.13
C VAL A 241 -18.26 0.79 4.28
N LYS A 242 -19.50 1.28 4.40
CA LYS A 242 -20.68 0.43 4.52
C LYS A 242 -20.93 -0.39 3.25
N SER A 243 -20.92 0.24 2.07
CA SER A 243 -21.21 -0.47 0.82
C SER A 243 -20.08 -1.42 0.43
N ALA A 244 -18.82 -1.01 0.63
CA ALA A 244 -17.65 -1.80 0.25
C ALA A 244 -17.42 -3.02 1.14
N LEU A 245 -17.66 -2.92 2.46
CA LEU A 245 -17.27 -3.96 3.41
C LEU A 245 -18.45 -4.69 4.07
N ILE A 246 -19.61 -4.04 4.21
CA ILE A 246 -20.76 -4.61 4.92
C ILE A 246 -21.80 -5.13 3.92
N ASP A 247 -22.23 -4.29 2.98
CA ASP A 247 -23.23 -4.68 2.00
C ASP A 247 -22.67 -5.73 1.01
N SER A 248 -21.34 -5.79 0.86
CA SER A 248 -20.63 -6.86 0.13
C SER A 248 -20.54 -8.19 0.89
N GLY A 249 -20.96 -8.20 2.17
CA GLY A 249 -20.89 -9.35 3.07
C GLY A 249 -19.48 -9.75 3.50
N TYR A 250 -18.49 -8.86 3.38
CA TYR A 250 -17.12 -9.13 3.82
C TYR A 250 -17.02 -9.17 5.35
N TYR A 251 -17.60 -8.17 6.01
CA TYR A 251 -17.77 -8.11 7.47
C TYR A 251 -19.23 -7.95 7.86
N LYS A 252 -19.52 -8.27 9.12
CA LYS A 252 -20.81 -7.98 9.75
C LYS A 252 -20.78 -6.58 10.38
N ALA A 253 -21.90 -5.87 10.30
CA ALA A 253 -22.03 -4.52 10.85
C ALA A 253 -21.78 -4.46 12.37
N ASP A 254 -22.11 -5.52 13.11
CA ASP A 254 -21.94 -5.62 14.56
C ASP A 254 -20.47 -5.69 15.03
N GLN A 255 -19.52 -5.82 14.10
CA GLN A 255 -18.09 -5.73 14.38
C GLN A 255 -17.61 -4.29 14.55
N PHE A 256 -18.46 -3.30 14.24
CA PHE A 256 -18.12 -1.87 14.23
C PHE A 256 -19.11 -1.06 15.05
N THR A 257 -18.64 0.09 15.53
CA THR A 257 -19.47 1.09 16.21
C THR A 257 -19.47 2.39 15.40
N GLY A 258 -20.59 3.11 15.38
CA GLY A 258 -20.68 4.41 14.69
C GLY A 258 -20.75 4.36 13.16
N LEU A 259 -20.97 3.17 12.57
CA LEU A 259 -21.14 3.01 11.13
C LEU A 259 -22.33 3.85 10.63
N LYS A 260 -22.10 4.69 9.62
CA LYS A 260 -23.11 5.56 8.99
C LYS A 260 -23.68 4.93 7.73
#